data_AF-A0A843K1H2-F1
#
_entry.id   AF-A0A843K1H2-F1
#
_cell.length_a   1.000
_cell.length_b   1.000
_cell.length_c   1.000
_cell.angle_alpha   90.00
_cell.angle_beta   90.00
_cell.angle_gamma   90.00
#
_symmetry.space_group_name_H-M   'P 1'
#
loop_
_entity.id
_entity.type
_entity.pdbx_description
1 polymer ?
#
loop_
_entity_poly.entity_id
_entity_poly.type
_entity_poly.pdbx_seq_one_letter_code
_entity_poly.pdbx_strand_id
1 'polypeptide(L)'
;MAERKNYWEMQKSFWKTPAGIAIWILLLAAFLGGGLLALNFFGHQYPVIESFHADPVVVSPGGASNITWSVIGAERVLIGPDVGEVDLNGSVRVKLNETTEYWIAAINGTENRSMTLKIMVDRP
;
A
#
# COMPACT_ATOMS: atom_id res chain seq x y z
N MET A 1 46.73 -37.09 22.09
CA MET A 1 46.34 -35.76 22.59
C MET A 1 45.58 -35.07 21.49
N ALA A 2 44.24 -34.95 21.58
CA ALA A 2 43.44 -34.34 20.52
C ALA A 2 43.60 -32.81 20.57
N GLU A 3 44.11 -32.22 19.49
CA GLU A 3 44.29 -30.78 19.37
C GLU A 3 42.91 -30.09 19.34
N ARG A 4 42.60 -29.27 20.34
CA ARG A 4 41.36 -28.50 20.36
C ARG A 4 41.44 -27.36 19.36
N LYS A 5 40.77 -27.53 18.22
CA LYS A 5 40.58 -26.45 17.25
C LYS A 5 39.75 -25.33 17.88
N ASN A 6 40.20 -24.09 17.69
CA ASN A 6 39.44 -22.92 18.12
C ASN A 6 38.30 -22.64 17.12
N TYR A 7 37.35 -21.78 17.51
CA TYR A 7 36.17 -21.44 16.72
C TYR A 7 36.52 -21.02 15.27
N TRP A 8 37.56 -20.20 15.11
CA TRP A 8 37.99 -19.70 13.81
C TRP A 8 38.52 -20.81 12.88
N GLU A 9 39.28 -21.76 13.41
CA GLU A 9 39.78 -22.91 12.65
C GLU A 9 38.67 -23.89 12.30
N MET A 10 37.67 -24.05 13.18
CA MET A 10 36.48 -24.85 12.89
C MET A 10 35.65 -24.21 11.76
N GLN A 11 35.46 -22.89 11.78
CA GLN A 11 34.77 -22.16 10.70
C GLN A 11 35.51 -22.29 9.37
N LYS A 12 36.83 -22.05 9.32
CA LYS A 12 37.63 -22.21 8.08
C LYS A 12 37.54 -23.62 7.49
N SER A 13 37.48 -24.65 8.34
CA SER A 13 37.30 -26.04 7.89
C SER A 13 35.90 -26.30 7.36
N PHE A 14 34.89 -25.66 7.94
CA PHE A 14 33.48 -25.82 7.55
C PHE A 14 33.22 -25.32 6.13
N TRP A 15 33.75 -24.14 5.78
CA TRP A 15 33.63 -23.52 4.45
C TRP A 15 34.39 -24.26 3.33
N LYS A 16 35.25 -25.23 3.65
CA LYS A 16 35.96 -26.05 2.65
C LYS A 16 35.17 -27.29 2.21
N THR A 17 34.05 -27.58 2.85
CA THR A 17 33.23 -28.75 2.52
C THR A 17 32.03 -28.35 1.66
N PRO A 18 31.70 -29.11 0.60
CA PRO A 18 30.48 -28.86 -0.18
C PRO A 18 29.22 -28.83 0.69
N ALA A 19 29.16 -29.68 1.72
CA ALA A 19 28.05 -29.74 2.68
C ALA A 19 27.96 -28.48 3.57
N GLY A 20 29.09 -27.96 4.06
CA GLY A 20 29.11 -26.75 4.90
C GLY A 20 28.69 -25.50 4.13
N ILE A 21 29.10 -25.37 2.87
CA ILE A 21 28.65 -24.30 1.96
C ILE A 21 27.15 -24.42 1.70
N ALA A 22 26.63 -25.63 1.43
CA ALA A 22 25.20 -25.85 1.18
C ALA A 22 24.34 -25.47 2.40
N ILE A 23 24.77 -25.85 3.62
CA ILE A 23 24.08 -25.46 4.86
C ILE A 23 24.06 -23.93 5.03
N TRP A 24 25.18 -23.26 4.74
CA TRP A 24 25.25 -21.80 4.83
C TRP A 24 24.36 -21.09 3.80
N ILE A 25 24.31 -21.57 2.56
CA ILE A 25 23.45 -21.03 1.51
C ILE A 25 21.98 -21.23 1.89
N LEU A 26 21.61 -22.39 2.45
CA LEU A 26 20.23 -22.63 2.90
C LEU A 26 19.83 -21.70 4.05
N LEU A 27 20.72 -21.44 5.00
CA LEU A 27 20.47 -20.48 6.09
C LEU A 27 20.34 -19.04 5.56
N LEU A 28 21.18 -18.64 4.60
CA LEU A 28 21.11 -17.33 3.96
C LEU A 28 19.81 -17.19 3.13
N ALA A 29 19.44 -18.23 2.39
CA ALA A 29 18.20 -18.26 1.60
C ALA A 29 16.96 -18.26 2.49
N ALA A 30 16.98 -18.89 3.66
CA ALA A 30 15.90 -18.81 4.64
C ALA A 30 15.79 -17.38 5.24
N PHE A 31 16.91 -16.69 5.45
CA PHE A 31 16.93 -15.32 5.96
C PHE A 31 16.46 -14.31 4.91
N LEU A 32 16.95 -14.43 3.67
CA LEU A 32 16.59 -13.56 2.54
C LEU A 32 15.18 -13.86 2.01
N GLY A 33 14.84 -15.15 1.86
CA GLY A 33 13.52 -15.61 1.44
C GLY A 33 12.46 -15.39 2.50
N GLY A 34 12.81 -15.56 3.78
CA GLY A 34 11.93 -15.24 4.91
C GLY A 34 11.61 -13.75 5.00
N GLY A 35 12.59 -12.87 4.75
CA GLY A 35 12.36 -11.43 4.68
C GLY A 35 11.43 -11.00 3.54
N LEU A 36 11.62 -11.59 2.35
CA LEU A 36 10.80 -11.28 1.17
C LEU A 36 9.37 -11.85 1.28
N LEU A 37 9.19 -13.02 1.91
CA LEU A 37 7.87 -13.56 2.21
C LEU A 37 7.19 -12.78 3.36
N ALA A 38 7.92 -12.42 4.41
CA ALA A 38 7.38 -11.64 5.52
C ALA A 38 6.81 -10.28 5.07
N LEU A 39 7.48 -9.61 4.15
CA LEU A 39 7.02 -8.34 3.58
C LEU A 39 5.65 -8.45 2.88
N ASN A 40 5.30 -9.62 2.33
CA ASN A 40 3.99 -9.85 1.70
C ASN A 40 2.92 -10.40 2.69
N PHE A 41 3.34 -11.03 3.80
CA PHE A 41 2.44 -11.64 4.79
C PHE A 41 1.96 -10.68 5.88
N PHE A 42 2.72 -9.61 6.17
CA PHE A 42 2.19 -8.47 6.93
C PHE A 42 1.38 -7.60 5.97
N GLY A 43 0.19 -8.11 5.59
CA GLY A 43 -0.78 -7.41 4.76
C GLY A 43 -0.91 -5.97 5.23
N HIS A 44 -0.87 -5.04 4.27
CA HIS A 44 -0.88 -3.58 4.42
C HIS A 44 -1.73 -3.13 5.61
N GLN A 45 -1.14 -3.09 6.81
CA GLN A 45 -1.79 -2.58 8.02
C GLN A 45 -2.09 -1.09 7.89
N TYR A 46 -1.47 -0.48 6.88
CA TYR A 46 -1.56 0.90 6.55
C TYR A 46 -2.37 1.08 5.26
N PRO A 47 -3.56 1.71 5.31
CA PRO A 47 -4.33 1.98 4.11
C PRO A 47 -3.57 2.98 3.22
N VAL A 48 -3.49 2.71 1.92
CA VAL A 48 -2.81 3.57 0.93
C VAL A 48 -3.83 3.96 -0.14
N ILE A 49 -3.96 5.27 -0.36
CA ILE A 49 -4.72 5.83 -1.47
C ILE A 49 -3.75 5.95 -2.65
N GLU A 50 -3.84 5.04 -3.62
CA GLU A 50 -2.98 5.05 -4.81
C GLU A 50 -3.37 6.17 -5.77
N SER A 51 -4.67 6.42 -5.91
CA SER A 51 -5.20 7.50 -6.73
C SER A 51 -6.54 8.01 -6.22
N PHE A 52 -6.76 9.32 -6.38
CA PHE A 52 -8.03 9.99 -6.13
C PHE A 52 -8.11 11.23 -7.04
N HIS A 53 -8.94 11.17 -8.08
CA HIS A 53 -8.98 12.20 -9.11
C HIS A 53 -10.38 12.38 -9.70
N ALA A 54 -10.62 13.58 -10.25
CA ALA A 54 -11.86 13.96 -10.91
C ALA A 54 -11.58 14.32 -12.37
N ASP A 55 -12.43 13.87 -13.28
CA ASP A 55 -12.39 14.26 -14.68
C ASP A 55 -13.81 14.56 -15.20
N PRO A 56 -14.12 15.81 -15.60
CA PRO A 56 -13.27 17.01 -15.54
C PRO A 56 -13.18 17.65 -14.14
N VAL A 57 -12.06 18.32 -13.84
CA VAL A 57 -11.85 19.07 -12.57
C VAL A 57 -12.61 20.41 -12.57
N VAL A 58 -12.99 20.91 -13.74
CA VAL A 58 -13.78 22.14 -13.92
C VAL A 58 -15.04 21.80 -14.70
N VAL A 59 -16.20 22.17 -14.15
CA VAL A 59 -17.51 21.97 -14.79
C VAL A 59 -18.30 23.27 -14.84
N SER A 60 -19.18 23.41 -15.81
CA SER A 60 -20.22 24.47 -15.77
C SER A 60 -21.27 24.15 -14.70
N PRO A 61 -22.07 25.13 -14.24
CA PRO A 61 -23.12 24.87 -13.26
C PRO A 61 -24.10 23.80 -13.74
N GLY A 62 -24.37 22.79 -12.90
CA GLY A 62 -25.18 21.62 -13.25
C GLY A 62 -24.44 20.56 -14.07
N GLY A 63 -23.16 20.78 -14.36
CA GLY A 63 -22.27 19.84 -15.03
C GLY A 63 -21.96 18.62 -14.16
N ALA A 64 -21.41 17.59 -14.81
CA ALA A 64 -21.05 16.35 -14.15
C ALA A 64 -19.54 16.13 -14.21
N SER A 65 -18.98 15.61 -13.14
CA SER A 65 -17.59 15.15 -13.05
C SER A 65 -17.55 13.68 -12.63
N ASN A 66 -16.57 12.93 -13.13
CA ASN A 66 -16.35 11.55 -12.72
C ASN A 66 -15.19 11.49 -11.73
N ILE A 67 -15.49 11.12 -10.49
CA ILE A 67 -14.49 10.88 -9.46
C ILE A 67 -14.07 9.41 -9.54
N THR A 68 -12.77 9.15 -9.56
CA THR A 68 -12.18 7.81 -9.65
C THR A 68 -11.13 7.63 -8.57
N TRP A 69 -11.08 6.44 -7.98
CA TRP A 69 -10.18 6.13 -6.87
C TRP A 69 -9.65 4.70 -6.93
N SER A 70 -8.47 4.51 -6.34
CA SER A 70 -7.89 3.20 -6.03
C SER A 70 -7.25 3.26 -4.65
N VAL A 71 -7.65 2.34 -3.78
CA VAL A 71 -7.17 2.20 -2.41
C VAL A 71 -6.74 0.76 -2.20
N ILE A 72 -5.60 0.57 -1.54
CA ILE A 72 -5.10 -0.75 -1.11
C ILE A 72 -4.94 -0.78 0.41
N GLY A 73 -5.11 -1.95 1.01
CA GLY A 73 -4.90 -2.12 2.46
C GLY A 73 -5.93 -1.39 3.34
N ALA A 74 -7.10 -1.03 2.81
CA ALA A 74 -8.23 -0.55 3.59
C ALA A 74 -9.29 -1.64 3.74
N GLU A 75 -10.02 -1.62 4.85
CA GLU A 75 -11.23 -2.44 5.05
C GLU A 75 -12.46 -1.75 4.49
N ARG A 76 -12.52 -0.41 4.61
CA ARG A 76 -13.61 0.42 4.10
C ARG A 76 -13.09 1.76 3.57
N VAL A 77 -13.80 2.31 2.60
CA VAL A 77 -13.50 3.62 1.99
C VAL A 77 -14.75 4.49 2.05
N LEU A 78 -14.60 5.73 2.52
CA LEU A 78 -15.65 6.73 2.58
C LEU A 78 -15.28 7.90 1.67
N ILE A 79 -16.21 8.35 0.84
CA ILE A 79 -16.06 9.56 0.04
C ILE A 79 -17.13 10.57 0.47
N GLY A 80 -16.71 11.74 0.91
CA GLY A 80 -17.60 12.85 1.25
C GLY A 80 -17.43 14.03 0.32
N PRO A 81 -18.38 14.99 0.33
CA PRO A 81 -19.48 15.09 1.30
C PRO A 81 -20.70 14.19 1.04
N ASP A 82 -20.96 13.79 -0.22
CA ASP A 82 -22.29 13.24 -0.60
C ASP A 82 -22.29 11.77 -1.09
N VAL A 83 -21.12 11.14 -1.27
CA VAL A 83 -21.03 9.82 -1.90
C VAL A 83 -21.26 8.68 -0.90
N GLY A 84 -20.67 8.76 0.30
CA GLY A 84 -20.80 7.74 1.33
C GLY A 84 -19.75 6.63 1.24
N GLU A 85 -20.10 5.43 1.73
CA GLU A 85 -19.22 4.26 1.71
C GLU A 85 -19.18 3.62 0.32
N VAL A 86 -17.97 3.28 -0.13
CA VAL A 86 -17.69 2.76 -1.46
C VAL A 86 -16.69 1.61 -1.39
N ASP A 87 -16.63 0.83 -2.48
CA ASP A 87 -15.60 -0.19 -2.67
C ASP A 87 -14.19 0.42 -2.70
N LEU A 88 -13.16 -0.42 -2.51
CA LEU A 88 -11.76 0.01 -2.49
C LEU A 88 -11.31 0.70 -3.78
N ASN A 89 -11.89 0.33 -4.90
CA ASN A 89 -11.63 0.89 -6.21
C ASN A 89 -12.95 1.10 -6.95
N GLY A 90 -13.02 2.19 -7.71
CA GLY A 90 -14.26 2.52 -8.39
C GLY A 90 -14.27 3.89 -9.05
N SER A 91 -15.46 4.21 -9.56
CA SER A 91 -15.77 5.49 -10.18
C SER A 91 -17.19 5.91 -9.85
N VAL A 92 -17.41 7.18 -9.55
CA VAL A 92 -18.74 7.75 -9.31
C VAL A 92 -18.90 9.06 -10.08
N ARG A 93 -20.04 9.17 -10.76
CA ARG A 93 -20.44 10.41 -11.43
C ARG A 93 -21.18 11.30 -10.44
N VAL A 94 -20.65 12.50 -10.21
CA VAL A 94 -21.26 13.53 -9.36
C VAL A 94 -21.71 14.72 -10.21
N LYS A 95 -22.84 15.34 -9.85
CA LYS A 95 -23.31 16.59 -10.45
C LYS A 95 -23.06 17.74 -9.48
N LEU A 96 -22.47 18.82 -9.97
CA LEU A 96 -22.13 19.97 -9.14
C LEU A 96 -22.83 21.23 -9.63
N ASN A 97 -23.41 21.98 -8.68
CA ASN A 97 -23.94 23.32 -8.93
C ASN A 97 -22.98 24.41 -8.42
N GLU A 98 -22.12 24.07 -7.47
CA GLU A 98 -21.16 24.97 -6.84
C GLU A 98 -19.81 24.24 -6.67
N THR A 99 -18.73 25.01 -6.50
CA THR A 99 -17.40 24.44 -6.25
C THR A 99 -17.43 23.62 -4.96
N THR A 100 -17.14 22.33 -5.06
CA THR A 100 -17.20 21.40 -3.93
C THR A 100 -15.84 20.76 -3.69
N GLU A 101 -15.45 20.70 -2.42
CA GLU A 101 -14.27 19.97 -1.97
C GLU A 101 -14.69 18.57 -1.52
N TYR A 102 -14.30 17.58 -2.31
CA TYR A 102 -14.47 16.17 -1.99
C TYR A 102 -13.30 15.68 -1.14
N TRP A 103 -13.57 14.69 -0.31
CA TRP A 103 -12.54 13.99 0.46
C TRP A 103 -12.78 12.50 0.38
N ILE A 104 -11.69 11.74 0.45
CA ILE A 104 -11.71 10.28 0.58
C ILE A 104 -11.03 9.91 1.89
N ALA A 105 -11.59 8.94 2.62
CA ALA A 105 -11.00 8.36 3.81
C ALA A 105 -10.93 6.84 3.65
N ALA A 106 -9.71 6.31 3.65
CA ALA A 106 -9.40 4.88 3.63
C ALA A 106 -9.12 4.42 5.06
N ILE A 107 -9.87 3.42 5.54
CA ILE A 107 -9.87 3.02 6.95
C ILE A 107 -9.55 1.53 7.06
N ASN A 108 -8.61 1.17 7.93
CA ASN A 108 -8.27 -0.20 8.28
C ASN A 108 -8.09 -0.30 9.81
N GLY A 109 -9.10 -0.80 10.51
CA GLY A 109 -9.10 -0.81 11.98
C GLY A 109 -8.91 0.59 12.59
N THR A 110 -7.77 0.80 13.26
CA THR A 110 -7.39 2.10 13.87
C THR A 110 -6.64 3.02 12.92
N GLU A 111 -6.13 2.51 11.80
CA GLU A 111 -5.37 3.29 10.84
C GLU A 111 -6.30 3.95 9.82
N ASN A 112 -5.96 5.18 9.46
CA ASN A 112 -6.72 6.00 8.53
C ASN A 112 -5.77 6.79 7.64
N ARG A 113 -6.12 6.88 6.35
CA ARG A 113 -5.59 7.90 5.43
C ARG A 113 -6.72 8.68 4.81
N SER A 114 -6.49 9.98 4.63
CA SER A 114 -7.40 10.86 3.91
C SER A 114 -6.69 11.68 2.84
N MET A 115 -7.44 12.05 1.81
CA MET A 115 -7.00 12.93 0.73
C MET A 115 -8.17 13.82 0.29
N THR A 116 -7.89 15.04 -0.14
CA THR A 116 -8.90 15.98 -0.65
C THR A 116 -8.76 16.20 -2.15
N LEU A 117 -9.88 16.54 -2.78
CA LEU A 117 -10.01 16.78 -4.21
C LEU A 117 -11.00 17.91 -4.42
N LYS A 118 -10.53 19.00 -5.03
CA LYS A 118 -11.37 20.17 -5.29
C LYS A 118 -11.87 20.17 -6.73
N ILE A 119 -13.19 20.17 -6.92
CA ILE A 119 -13.83 20.29 -8.23
C ILE A 119 -14.43 21.68 -8.33
N MET A 120 -13.99 22.44 -9.34
CA MET A 120 -14.41 23.82 -9.54
C MET A 120 -15.63 23.90 -10.44
N VAL A 121 -16.56 24.78 -10.09
CA VAL A 121 -17.68 25.13 -10.95
C VAL A 121 -17.42 26.53 -11.51
N ASP A 122 -17.30 26.62 -12.83
CA ASP A 122 -17.08 27.89 -13.52
C ASP A 122 -18.30 28.78 -13.37
N ARG A 123 -18.09 30.02 -12.91
CA ARG A 123 -19.19 30.96 -12.70
C ARG A 123 -19.48 31.68 -14.03
N PRO A 124 -20.73 31.72 -14.49
CA PRO A 124 -21.10 32.43 -15.71
C PRO A 124 -20.92 33.95 -15.60
#